data_AF-A0A9Q3EUD2-F1
#
_entry.id   AF-A0A9Q3EUD2-F1
#
_cell.length_a   1.000
_cell.length_b   1.000
_cell.length_c   1.000
_cell.angle_alpha   90.00
_cell.angle_beta   90.00
_cell.angle_gamma   90.00
#
_symmetry.space_group_name_H-M   'P 1'
#
loop_
_entity.id
_entity.type
_entity.pdbx_description
1 polymer ?
#
loop_
_entity_poly.entity_id
_entity_poly.type
_entity_poly.pdbx_seq_one_letter_code
_entity_poly.pdbx_strand_id
1 'polypeptide(L)' 'EALRQFHPLTEAFTIPPILSHFYPSLPPIAETNASDYALCAVLSQISGSA' A
#
# COMPACT_ATOMS: atom_id res chain seq x y z
N GLU A 1 14.58 0.85 19.37
CA GLU A 1 13.52 1.58 18.66
C GLU A 1 13.30 1.14 17.22
N ALA A 2 14.21 1.44 16.26
CA ALA A 2 13.98 1.19 14.83
C ALA A 2 13.61 -0.27 14.48
N LEU A 3 14.32 -1.25 15.04
CA LEU A 3 14.03 -2.67 14.82
C LEU A 3 12.65 -3.11 15.35
N ARG A 4 12.15 -2.44 16.40
CA ARG A 4 10.85 -2.74 17.00
C ARG A 4 9.68 -2.22 16.17
N GLN A 5 9.88 -1.14 15.42
CA GLN A 5 8.89 -0.61 14.48
C GLN A 5 8.99 -1.23 13.08
N PHE A 6 10.14 -1.79 12.73
CA PHE A 6 10.34 -2.49 11.47
C PHE A 6 9.58 -3.83 11.42
N HIS A 7 9.55 -4.59 12.51
CA HIS A 7 8.93 -5.93 12.53
C HIS A 7 7.44 -5.95 12.15
N PRO A 8 6.57 -5.08 12.71
CA PRO A 8 5.16 -5.02 12.32
C PRO A 8 4.96 -4.63 10.85
N LEU A 9 5.85 -3.79 10.31
CA LEU A 9 5.81 -3.38 8.92
C LEU A 9 6.15 -4.58 7.99
N THR A 10 7.17 -5.35 8.34
CA THR A 10 7.54 -6.57 7.61
C THR A 10 6.42 -7.60 7.67
N GLU A 11 5.79 -7.80 8.82
CA GLU A 11 4.63 -8.69 8.97
C GLU A 11 3.45 -8.25 8.09
N ALA A 12 3.12 -6.95 8.08
CA ALA A 12 2.08 -6.40 7.22
C ALA A 12 2.35 -6.62 5.73
N PHE A 13 3.62 -6.62 5.29
CA PHE A 13 4.02 -6.94 3.92
C PHE A 13 4.05 -8.45 3.61
N THR A 14 4.07 -9.32 4.61
CA THR A 14 3.99 -10.79 4.42
C THR A 14 2.57 -11.32 4.37
N ILE A 15 1.59 -10.54 4.83
CA ILE A 15 0.18 -10.85 4.59
C ILE A 15 -0.08 -10.54 3.13
N PRO A 16 -0.55 -11.50 2.32
CA PRO A 16 -0.89 -11.21 0.94
C PRO A 16 -1.88 -10.05 0.96
N PRO A 17 -1.58 -8.90 0.32
CA PRO A 17 -2.62 -7.92 0.12
C PRO A 17 -3.74 -8.69 -0.59
N ILE A 18 -4.97 -8.54 -0.12
CA ILE A 18 -6.12 -8.98 -0.89
C ILE A 18 -6.02 -8.17 -2.18
N LEU A 19 -5.41 -8.75 -3.21
CA LEU A 19 -5.24 -8.15 -4.52
C LEU A 19 -6.64 -8.06 -5.09
N SER A 20 -7.31 -6.95 -4.79
CA SER A 20 -8.58 -6.62 -5.41
C SER A 20 -8.35 -6.58 -6.92
N HIS A 21 -9.29 -7.13 -7.68
CA HIS A 21 -9.21 -7.11 -9.12
C HIS A 21 -9.13 -5.65 -9.59
N PHE A 22 -8.20 -5.34 -10.49
CA PHE A 22 -8.11 -3.99 -11.05
C PHE A 22 -9.32 -3.74 -11.97
N TYR A 23 -10.07 -2.66 -11.73
CA TYR A 23 -11.25 -2.30 -12.51
C TYR A 23 -10.89 -1.14 -13.46
N PRO A 24 -10.76 -1.35 -14.78
CA PRO A 24 -10.36 -0.28 -15.70
C PRO A 24 -11.32 0.92 -15.75
N SER A 25 -12.56 0.73 -15.26
CA SER A 25 -13.57 1.78 -15.15
C SER A 25 -13.39 2.70 -13.93
N LEU A 26 -12.57 2.33 -12.94
CA LEU A 26 -12.31 3.13 -11.75
C LEU A 26 -10.97 3.87 -11.88
N PRO A 27 -10.90 5.15 -11.47
CA PRO A 27 -9.65 5.89 -11.51
C PRO A 27 -8.62 5.26 -10.55
N PRO A 28 -7.39 5.00 -11.00
CA PRO A 28 -6.32 4.58 -10.11
C PRO A 28 -5.85 5.76 -9.25
N ILE A 29 -5.56 5.49 -7.98
CA ILE A 29 -4.97 6.45 -7.04
C ILE A 29 -3.59 5.93 -6.65
N ALA A 30 -2.57 6.76 -6.82
CA ALA A 30 -1.20 6.48 -6.44
C ALA A 30 -0.78 7.44 -5.33
N GLU A 31 -0.54 6.91 -4.14
CA GLU A 31 0.00 7.67 -3.01
C GLU A 31 1.46 7.31 -2.86
N THR A 32 2.34 8.31 -2.88
CA THR A 32 3.79 8.12 -2.80
C THR A 32 4.35 8.81 -1.59
N ASN A 33 5.29 8.17 -0.91
CA ASN A 33 6.09 8.81 0.13
C ASN A 33 7.57 8.49 -0.10
N ALA A 34 8.41 9.49 0.11
CA ALA A 34 9.85 9.41 -0.09
C ALA A 34 10.55 9.83 1.20
N SER A 35 11.58 9.07 1.57
CA SER A 35 12.54 9.41 2.62
C SER A 35 13.95 9.40 2.02
N ASP A 36 14.93 9.88 2.77
CA ASP A 36 16.35 9.85 2.36
C ASP A 36 16.89 8.43 2.10
N TYR A 37 16.17 7.39 2.55
CA TYR A 37 16.62 6.00 2.50
C TYR A 37 15.75 5.11 1.62
N ALA A 38 14.50 5.49 1.33
CA ALA A 38 13.55 4.66 0.61
C ALA A 38 12.43 5.46 -0.06
N LEU A 39 11.97 4.93 -1.19
CA LEU A 39 10.75 5.34 -1.87
C LEU A 39 9.68 4.26 -1.64
N CYS A 40 8.46 4.67 -1.31
CA CYS A 40 7.31 3.77 -1.25
C CYS A 40 6.10 4.35 -1.97
N ALA A 41 5.23 3.46 -2.47
CA ALA A 41 4.00 3.82 -3.14
C ALA A 41 2.88 2.83 -2.79
N VAL A 42 1.65 3.33 -2.72
CA VAL A 42 0.42 2.54 -2.63
C VAL A 42 -0.42 2.82 -3.87
N LEU A 43 -0.82 1.76 -4.57
CA LEU A 43 -1.77 1.83 -5.69
C LEU A 43 -3.13 1.31 -5.23
N SER A 44 -4.18 2.12 -5.38
CA SER A 44 -5.53 1.78 -4.94
C SER A 44 -6.60 2.19 -5.95
N GLN A 45 -7.79 1.61 -5.82
CA GLN A 45 -9.01 2.01 -6.52
C GLN A 45 -10.16 2.07 -5.51
N ILE A 46 -10.87 3.18 -5.44
CA ILE A 46 -12.02 3.34 -4.55
C ILE A 46 -13.25 2.83 -5.29
N SER A 47 -13.77 1.67 -4.91
CA SER A 47 -15.12 1.28 -5.29
C SER A 47 -16.09 2.04 -4.39
N GLY A 48 -16.88 2.95 -4.97
CA GLY A 48 -17.94 3.60 -4.22
C GLY A 48 -18.99 2.56 -3.83
N SER A 49 -18.98 2.07 -2.59
CA SER A 49 -20.20 1.53 -2.00
C SER A 49 -21.05 2.72 -1.59
N ALA A 50 -22.13 2.96 -2.32
CA ALA A 50 -23.22 3.81 -1.84
C ALA A 50 -23.84 3.20 -0.57
#